data_AF-A0A956YVY7-F1
#
_entry.id   AF-A0A956YVY7-F1
#
_cell.length_a   1.000
_cell.length_b   1.000
_cell.length_c   1.000
_cell.angle_alpha   90.00
_cell.angle_beta   90.00
_cell.angle_gamma   90.00
#
_symmetry.space_group_name_H-M   'P 1'
#
loop_
_entity.id
_entity.type
_entity.pdbx_description
1 polymer ?
#
loop_
_entity_poly.entity_id
_entity_poly.type
_entity_poly.pdbx_seq_one_letter_code
_entity_poly.pdbx_strand_id
1 'polypeptide(L)'
;MDIQHLIDRLEDLIDEGRHMPFSKFTMIDEERALEIIDQMRISIPEEIEKATRVLAQRDRILAQANEEAARVIQQARERGDQLIDREAMVQAAQSRAANIIEQARQEAEGITDDADQYVLDNLGSMEQRLTKLLGEVRAGIQHVHESGAAEGSQPPQTFVPPTPARETVDVENKQQEKETR
;
A
#
# COMPACT_ATOMS: atom_id res chain seq x y z
N MET A 1 -43.90 -43.60 26.23
CA MET A 1 -43.60 -44.10 27.59
C MET A 1 -42.12 -44.26 27.64
N ASP A 2 -41.46 -43.56 28.56
CA ASP A 2 -40.01 -43.67 28.70
C ASP A 2 -39.66 -45.01 29.34
N ILE A 3 -38.50 -45.56 28.96
CA ILE A 3 -37.97 -46.80 29.54
C ILE A 3 -37.99 -46.78 31.08
N GLN A 4 -37.68 -45.62 31.69
CA GLN A 4 -37.72 -45.41 33.14
C GLN A 4 -39.10 -45.74 33.72
N HIS A 5 -40.15 -45.18 33.13
CA HIS A 5 -41.53 -45.39 33.58
C HIS A 5 -41.99 -46.86 33.42
N LEU A 6 -41.44 -47.61 32.46
CA LEU A 6 -41.74 -49.04 32.33
C LEU A 6 -41.02 -49.88 33.37
N ILE A 7 -39.78 -49.51 33.71
CA ILE A 7 -39.03 -50.13 34.81
C ILE A 7 -39.75 -49.86 36.13
N ASP A 8 -40.13 -48.61 36.40
CA ASP A 8 -40.83 -48.23 37.63
C ASP A 8 -42.13 -49.03 37.80
N ARG A 9 -42.93 -49.18 36.74
CA ARG A 9 -44.16 -50.00 36.78
C ARG A 9 -43.90 -51.48 37.00
N LEU A 10 -42.80 -52.01 36.48
CA LEU A 10 -42.43 -53.41 36.70
C LEU A 10 -41.95 -53.62 38.14
N GLU A 11 -41.22 -52.65 38.70
CA GLU A 11 -40.78 -52.63 40.09
C GLU A 11 -41.99 -52.54 41.03
N ASP A 12 -42.92 -51.62 40.79
CA ASP A 12 -44.18 -51.50 41.55
C ASP A 12 -44.99 -52.82 41.51
N LEU A 13 -45.06 -53.47 40.34
CA LEU A 13 -45.78 -54.74 40.18
C LEU A 13 -45.13 -55.88 40.97
N ILE A 14 -43.79 -55.86 41.11
CA ILE A 14 -43.05 -56.81 41.94
C ILE A 14 -43.28 -56.54 43.43
N ASP A 15 -43.28 -55.27 43.83
CA ASP A 15 -43.46 -54.84 45.23
C ASP A 15 -44.88 -55.04 45.74
N GLU A 16 -45.90 -54.85 44.89
CA GLU A 16 -47.31 -55.13 45.21
C GLU A 16 -47.63 -56.64 45.26
N GLY A 17 -46.75 -57.48 44.72
CA GLY A 17 -46.93 -58.92 44.65
C GLY A 17 -47.00 -59.59 46.03
N ARG A 18 -47.79 -60.67 46.14
CA ARG A 18 -47.99 -61.33 47.44
C ARG A 18 -46.76 -62.16 47.79
N HIS A 19 -46.02 -61.73 48.81
CA HIS A 19 -44.91 -62.50 49.36
C HIS A 19 -45.38 -63.78 50.07
N MET A 20 -44.74 -64.90 49.75
CA MET A 20 -45.03 -66.20 50.38
C MET A 20 -44.23 -66.37 51.68
N PRO A 21 -44.87 -66.68 52.82
CA PRO A 21 -44.16 -66.87 54.09
C PRO A 21 -43.21 -68.07 53.99
N PHE A 22 -42.03 -67.95 54.62
CA PHE A 22 -40.94 -68.93 54.57
C PHE A 22 -40.30 -69.15 53.18
N SER A 23 -40.53 -68.24 52.22
CA SER A 23 -40.01 -68.33 50.86
C SER A 23 -39.50 -66.97 50.37
N LYS A 24 -38.56 -66.97 49.40
CA LYS A 24 -38.10 -65.75 48.69
C LYS A 24 -38.93 -65.43 47.45
N PHE A 25 -39.95 -66.24 47.14
CA PHE A 25 -40.78 -66.07 45.95
C PHE A 25 -41.93 -65.10 46.21
N THR A 26 -42.16 -64.22 45.24
CA THR A 26 -43.30 -63.29 45.18
C THR A 26 -44.28 -63.76 44.12
N MET A 27 -45.57 -63.79 44.44
CA MET A 27 -46.62 -64.09 43.47
C MET A 27 -47.05 -62.81 42.77
N ILE A 28 -46.89 -62.76 41.45
CA ILE A 28 -47.14 -61.58 40.61
C ILE A 28 -48.13 -61.96 39.51
N ASP A 29 -48.90 -60.99 39.04
CA ASP A 29 -49.75 -61.12 37.86
C ASP A 29 -48.90 -61.25 36.59
N GLU A 30 -48.90 -62.47 36.03
CA GLU A 30 -48.12 -62.81 34.84
C GLU A 30 -48.54 -62.00 33.60
N GLU A 31 -49.84 -61.75 33.42
CA GLU A 31 -50.36 -61.05 32.24
C GLU A 31 -49.90 -59.59 32.24
N ARG A 32 -50.01 -58.92 33.40
CA ARG A 32 -49.56 -57.53 33.57
C ARG A 32 -48.04 -57.39 33.45
N ALA A 33 -47.28 -58.37 33.95
CA ALA A 33 -45.81 -58.38 33.82
C ALA A 33 -45.38 -58.54 32.35
N LEU A 34 -46.02 -59.44 31.62
CA LEU A 34 -45.75 -59.67 30.20
C LEU A 34 -46.09 -58.45 29.35
N GLU A 35 -47.20 -57.75 29.62
CA GLU A 35 -47.55 -56.50 28.93
C GLU A 35 -46.45 -55.42 29.09
N ILE A 36 -45.91 -55.25 30.31
CA ILE A 36 -44.84 -54.28 30.57
C ILE A 36 -43.57 -54.70 29.82
N ILE A 37 -43.21 -55.99 29.84
CA ILE A 37 -42.04 -56.53 29.14
C ILE A 37 -42.17 -56.32 27.62
N ASP A 38 -43.34 -56.58 27.03
CA ASP A 38 -43.60 -56.37 25.61
C ASP A 38 -43.49 -54.89 25.24
N GLN A 39 -43.99 -54.00 26.10
CA GLN A 39 -43.84 -52.56 25.91
C GLN A 39 -42.37 -52.12 26.00
N MET A 40 -41.60 -52.68 26.94
CA MET A 40 -40.14 -52.45 27.03
C MET A 40 -39.42 -52.94 25.78
N ARG A 41 -39.83 -54.09 25.23
CA ARG A 41 -39.23 -54.67 24.02
C ARG A 41 -39.38 -53.78 22.79
N ILE A 42 -40.41 -52.95 22.76
CA ILE A 42 -40.65 -51.95 21.70
C ILE A 42 -39.92 -50.64 22.01
N SER A 43 -40.04 -50.11 23.23
CA SER A 43 -39.55 -48.77 23.56
C SER A 43 -38.02 -48.69 23.78
N ILE A 44 -37.39 -49.74 24.32
CA ILE A 44 -35.94 -49.72 24.62
C ILE A 44 -35.09 -49.58 23.36
N PRO A 45 -35.29 -50.37 22.28
CA PRO A 45 -34.51 -50.24 21.06
C PRO A 45 -34.63 -48.86 20.43
N GLU A 46 -35.85 -48.30 20.41
CA GLU A 46 -36.09 -46.95 19.88
C GLU A 46 -35.32 -45.88 20.66
N GLU A 47 -35.31 -45.97 22.00
CA GLU A 47 -34.61 -45.00 22.84
C GLU A 47 -33.09 -45.09 22.70
N ILE A 48 -32.54 -46.31 22.55
CA ILE A 48 -31.12 -46.54 22.25
C ILE A 48 -30.76 -45.97 20.88
N GLU A 49 -31.61 -46.15 19.87
CA GLU A 49 -31.38 -45.59 18.53
C GLU A 49 -31.37 -44.05 18.56
N LYS A 50 -32.33 -43.44 19.26
CA LYS A 50 -32.38 -41.99 19.47
C LYS A 50 -31.13 -41.49 20.15
N ALA A 51 -30.69 -42.12 21.25
CA ALA A 51 -29.49 -41.75 21.97
C ALA A 51 -28.24 -41.85 21.07
N THR A 52 -28.12 -42.93 20.30
CA THR A 52 -27.02 -43.12 19.34
C THR A 52 -27.02 -42.04 18.26
N ARG A 53 -28.20 -41.66 17.76
CA ARG A 53 -28.34 -40.58 16.77
C ARG A 53 -27.92 -39.23 17.33
N VAL A 54 -28.30 -38.92 18.57
CA VAL A 54 -27.89 -37.69 19.26
C VAL A 54 -26.38 -37.64 19.45
N LEU A 55 -25.76 -38.75 19.85
CA LEU A 55 -24.30 -38.84 19.97
C LEU A 55 -23.61 -38.62 18.62
N ALA A 56 -24.07 -39.30 17.56
CA ALA A 56 -23.52 -39.10 16.22
C ALA A 56 -23.69 -37.66 15.71
N GLN A 57 -24.83 -37.01 16.02
CA GLN A 57 -25.05 -35.62 15.67
C GLN A 57 -24.13 -34.68 16.45
N ARG A 58 -23.94 -34.92 17.75
CA ARG A 58 -22.97 -34.17 18.57
C ARG A 58 -21.57 -34.25 17.98
N ASP A 59 -21.12 -35.45 17.63
CA ASP A 59 -19.77 -35.63 17.09
C ASP A 59 -19.60 -34.94 15.73
N ARG A 60 -20.64 -34.95 14.88
CA ARG A 60 -20.66 -34.17 13.64
C ARG A 60 -20.56 -32.67 13.88
N ILE A 61 -21.34 -32.14 14.84
CA ILE A 61 -21.32 -30.72 15.19
C ILE A 61 -19.95 -30.32 15.72
N LEU A 62 -19.35 -31.15 16.58
CA LEU A 62 -18.01 -30.90 17.10
C LEU A 62 -16.94 -30.91 15.99
N ALA A 63 -17.03 -31.86 15.05
CA ALA A 63 -16.13 -31.91 13.91
C ALA A 63 -16.27 -30.65 13.03
N GLN A 64 -17.49 -30.24 12.73
CA GLN A 64 -17.76 -29.03 11.94
C GLN A 64 -17.26 -27.77 12.67
N ALA A 65 -17.54 -27.63 13.97
CA ALA A 65 -17.07 -26.49 14.75
C ALA A 65 -15.53 -26.41 14.80
N ASN A 66 -14.84 -27.56 14.90
CA ASN A 66 -13.38 -27.60 14.84
C ASN A 66 -12.84 -27.21 13.46
N GLU A 67 -13.49 -27.65 12.38
CA GLU A 67 -13.10 -27.25 11.02
C GLU A 67 -13.32 -25.75 10.79
N GLU A 68 -14.46 -25.21 11.22
CA GLU A 68 -14.77 -23.79 11.14
C GLU A 68 -13.78 -22.96 11.97
N ALA A 69 -13.47 -23.39 13.20
CA ALA A 69 -12.47 -22.72 14.03
C ALA A 69 -11.09 -22.72 13.36
N ALA A 70 -10.65 -23.85 12.80
CA ALA A 70 -9.39 -23.93 12.06
C ALA A 70 -9.39 -22.99 10.85
N ARG A 71 -10.49 -22.93 10.11
CA ARG A 71 -10.65 -22.03 8.96
C ARG A 71 -10.59 -20.56 9.37
N VAL A 72 -11.25 -20.18 10.46
CA VAL A 72 -11.23 -18.80 10.98
C VAL A 72 -9.82 -18.41 11.42
N ILE A 73 -9.11 -19.29 12.13
CA ILE A 73 -7.73 -19.05 12.54
C ILE A 73 -6.82 -18.87 11.32
N GLN A 74 -6.97 -19.71 10.30
CA GLN A 74 -6.19 -19.61 9.08
C GLN A 74 -6.44 -18.29 8.35
N GLN A 75 -7.71 -17.90 8.18
CA GLN A 75 -8.07 -16.61 7.58
C GLN A 75 -7.56 -15.41 8.39
N ALA A 76 -7.57 -15.50 9.72
CA ALA A 76 -7.05 -14.44 10.59
C ALA A 76 -5.53 -14.29 10.43
N ARG A 77 -4.79 -15.40 10.33
CA ARG A 77 -3.35 -15.40 10.07
C ARG A 77 -3.03 -14.80 8.71
N GLU A 78 -3.68 -15.26 7.65
CA GLU A 78 -3.48 -14.74 6.29
C GLU A 78 -3.75 -13.23 6.20
N ARG A 79 -4.81 -12.74 6.86
CA ARG A 79 -5.08 -11.30 6.94
C ARG A 79 -4.03 -10.55 7.76
N GLY A 80 -3.53 -11.15 8.84
CA GLY A 80 -2.45 -10.59 9.65
C GLY A 80 -1.18 -10.40 8.82
N ASP A 81 -0.76 -11.43 8.09
CA ASP A 81 0.41 -11.39 7.22
C ASP A 81 0.25 -10.31 6.12
N GLN A 82 -0.92 -10.24 5.47
CA GLN A 82 -1.21 -9.21 4.48
C GLN A 82 -1.17 -7.79 5.04
N LEU A 83 -1.58 -7.59 6.29
CA LEU A 83 -1.53 -6.27 6.93
C LEU A 83 -0.08 -5.85 7.22
N ILE A 84 0.74 -6.78 7.71
CA ILE A 84 2.17 -6.52 7.96
C ILE A 84 2.88 -6.16 6.65
N ASP A 85 2.62 -6.92 5.58
CA ASP A 85 3.19 -6.64 4.25
C ASP A 85 2.77 -5.27 3.72
N ARG A 86 1.50 -4.90 3.89
CA ARG A 86 0.98 -3.58 3.50
C ARG A 86 1.63 -2.47 4.32
N GLU A 87 1.78 -2.65 5.63
CA GLU A 87 2.39 -1.65 6.49
C GLU A 87 3.86 -1.41 6.11
N ALA A 88 4.62 -2.48 5.88
CA ALA A 88 6.00 -2.39 5.39
C ALA A 88 6.08 -1.66 4.03
N MET A 89 5.16 -1.97 3.11
CA MET A 89 5.08 -1.28 1.82
C MET A 89 4.74 0.20 1.96
N VAL A 90 3.81 0.56 2.85
CA VAL A 90 3.41 1.95 3.11
C VAL A 90 4.57 2.73 3.72
N GLN A 91 5.27 2.16 4.71
CA GLN A 91 6.46 2.79 5.30
C GLN A 91 7.57 3.00 4.26
N ALA A 92 7.84 2.00 3.42
CA ALA A 92 8.81 2.13 2.33
C ALA A 92 8.40 3.22 1.31
N ALA A 93 7.11 3.29 0.96
CA ALA A 93 6.58 4.30 0.06
C ALA A 93 6.70 5.72 0.66
N GLN A 94 6.41 5.88 1.96
CA GLN A 94 6.56 7.16 2.67
C GLN A 94 8.02 7.59 2.73
N SER A 95 8.96 6.68 3.05
CA SER A 95 10.39 6.98 3.05
C SER A 95 10.87 7.40 1.65
N ARG A 96 10.45 6.69 0.61
CA ARG A 96 10.78 7.06 -0.78
C ARG A 96 10.20 8.42 -1.16
N ALA A 97 8.96 8.72 -0.77
CA ALA A 97 8.35 10.02 -1.02
C ALA A 97 9.12 11.16 -0.31
N ALA A 98 9.51 10.95 0.95
CA ALA A 98 10.33 11.91 1.68
C ALA A 98 11.68 12.17 0.99
N ASN A 99 12.36 11.11 0.52
CA ASN A 99 13.61 11.24 -0.22
C ASN A 99 13.43 12.01 -1.54
N ILE A 100 12.34 11.76 -2.28
CA ILE A 100 12.04 12.49 -3.52
C ILE A 100 11.80 13.97 -3.23
N ILE A 101 11.06 14.30 -2.17
CA ILE A 101 10.80 15.69 -1.78
C ILE A 101 12.12 16.39 -1.40
N GLU A 102 12.98 15.71 -0.65
CA GLU A 102 14.26 16.25 -0.23
C GLU A 102 15.20 16.48 -1.43
N GLN A 103 15.29 15.50 -2.34
CA GLN A 103 16.04 15.66 -3.59
C GLN A 103 15.52 16.82 -4.43
N ALA A 104 14.20 16.91 -4.61
CA ALA A 104 13.58 18.00 -5.37
C ALA A 104 13.85 19.38 -4.74
N ARG A 105 13.91 19.47 -3.40
CA ARG A 105 14.28 20.71 -2.71
C ARG A 105 15.74 21.08 -2.96
N GLN A 106 16.65 20.13 -2.82
CA GLN A 106 18.08 20.35 -3.05
C GLN A 106 18.35 20.74 -4.52
N GLU A 107 17.68 20.08 -5.47
CA GLU A 107 17.76 20.45 -6.89
C GLU A 107 17.20 21.86 -7.13
N ALA A 108 16.07 22.21 -6.52
CA ALA A 108 15.50 23.55 -6.66
C ALA A 108 16.43 24.63 -6.10
N GLU A 109 17.04 24.40 -4.93
CA GLU A 109 18.01 25.30 -4.32
C GLU A 109 19.27 25.45 -5.20
N GLY A 110 19.78 24.34 -5.74
CA GLY A 110 20.90 24.37 -6.69
C GLY A 110 20.58 25.17 -7.96
N ILE A 111 19.38 25.00 -8.53
CA ILE A 111 18.94 25.78 -9.70
C ILE A 111 18.87 27.27 -9.37
N THR A 112 18.39 27.65 -8.19
CA THR A 112 18.33 29.07 -7.81
C THR A 112 19.72 29.65 -7.62
N ASP A 113 20.62 28.92 -6.98
CA ASP A 113 22.01 29.37 -6.77
C ASP A 113 22.75 29.51 -8.11
N ASP A 114 22.59 28.54 -9.01
CA ASP A 114 23.18 28.57 -10.36
C ASP A 114 22.64 29.75 -11.18
N ALA A 115 21.33 30.03 -11.07
CA ALA A 115 20.69 31.16 -11.75
C ALA A 115 21.19 32.50 -11.21
N ASP A 116 21.30 32.65 -9.88
CA ASP A 116 21.83 33.85 -9.24
C ASP A 116 23.29 34.09 -9.65
N GLN A 117 24.12 33.03 -9.65
CA GLN A 117 25.50 33.12 -10.09
C GLN A 117 25.60 33.52 -11.56
N TYR A 118 24.76 32.94 -12.43
CA TYR A 118 24.70 33.30 -13.85
C TYR A 118 24.34 34.77 -14.06
N VAL A 119 23.37 35.29 -13.29
CA VAL A 119 22.96 36.70 -13.35
C VAL A 119 24.10 37.61 -12.91
N LEU A 120 24.77 37.29 -11.80
CA LEU A 120 25.91 38.07 -11.30
C LEU A 120 27.05 38.12 -12.33
N ASP A 121 27.40 36.97 -12.94
CA ASP A 121 28.45 36.92 -13.96
C ASP A 121 28.08 37.73 -15.21
N ASN A 122 26.81 37.65 -15.66
CA ASN A 122 26.34 38.44 -16.79
C ASN A 122 26.38 39.94 -16.50
N LEU A 123 25.84 40.36 -15.36
CA LEU A 123 25.82 41.76 -14.94
C LEU A 123 27.22 42.31 -14.76
N GLY A 124 28.13 41.55 -14.13
CA GLY A 124 29.53 41.94 -13.99
C GLY A 124 30.23 42.09 -15.35
N SER A 125 29.96 41.19 -16.30
CA SER A 125 30.51 41.30 -17.66
C SER A 125 29.97 42.52 -18.41
N MET A 126 28.70 42.88 -18.21
CA MET A 126 28.09 44.08 -18.79
C MET A 126 28.67 45.36 -18.17
N GLU A 127 28.85 45.38 -16.85
CA GLU A 127 29.49 46.49 -16.13
C GLU A 127 30.90 46.77 -16.68
N GLN A 128 31.71 45.72 -16.86
CA GLN A 128 33.05 45.85 -17.42
C GLN A 128 33.03 46.44 -18.84
N ARG A 129 32.11 45.98 -19.70
CA ARG A 129 31.95 46.50 -21.07
C ARG A 129 31.53 47.96 -21.07
N LEU A 130 30.55 48.32 -20.25
CA LEU A 130 30.07 49.71 -20.13
C LEU A 130 31.16 50.63 -19.60
N THR A 131 31.94 50.18 -18.62
CA THR A 131 33.08 50.93 -18.07
C THR A 131 34.15 51.19 -19.14
N LYS A 132 34.47 50.18 -19.96
CA LYS A 132 35.40 50.33 -21.08
C LYS A 132 34.88 51.33 -22.11
N LEU A 133 33.61 51.21 -22.52
CA LEU A 133 32.97 52.16 -23.46
C LEU A 133 32.96 53.58 -22.91
N LEU A 134 32.64 53.77 -21.62
CA LEU A 134 32.71 55.08 -20.96
C LEU A 134 34.14 55.65 -20.96
N GLY A 135 35.15 54.80 -20.74
CA GLY A 135 36.55 55.17 -20.86
C GLY A 135 36.92 55.65 -22.25
N GLU A 136 36.50 54.92 -23.29
CA GLU A 136 36.72 55.28 -24.70
C GLU A 136 36.02 56.60 -25.05
N VAL A 137 34.78 56.82 -24.60
CA VAL A 137 34.05 58.09 -24.80
C VAL A 137 34.76 59.25 -24.11
N ARG A 138 35.21 59.09 -22.86
CA ARG A 138 35.96 60.14 -22.14
C ARG A 138 37.28 60.47 -22.83
N ALA A 139 38.02 59.46 -23.29
CA ALA A 139 39.24 59.66 -24.06
C ALA A 139 38.96 60.41 -25.37
N GLY A 140 37.87 60.07 -26.07
CA GLY A 140 37.43 60.77 -27.28
C GLY A 140 37.06 62.24 -27.03
N ILE A 141 36.34 62.53 -25.94
CA ILE A 141 36.00 63.91 -25.53
C ILE A 141 37.27 64.71 -25.23
N GLN A 142 38.21 64.14 -24.47
CA GLN A 142 39.48 64.78 -24.14
C GLN A 142 40.28 65.10 -25.43
N HIS A 143 40.33 64.16 -26.38
CA HIS A 143 41.01 64.35 -27.65
C HIS A 143 40.40 65.48 -28.50
N VAL A 144 39.06 65.61 -28.53
CA VAL A 144 38.38 66.72 -29.20
C VAL A 144 38.61 68.04 -28.47
N HIS A 145 38.67 68.04 -27.13
CA HIS A 145 38.99 69.24 -26.36
C HIS A 145 40.44 69.72 -26.60
N GLU A 146 41.40 68.79 -26.68
CA GLU A 146 42.79 69.08 -27.00
C GLU A 146 42.97 69.50 -28.47
N SER A 147 42.24 68.87 -29.39
CA SER A 147 42.21 69.27 -30.81
C SER A 147 41.52 70.63 -31.01
N GLY A 148 40.46 70.93 -30.25
CA GLY A 148 39.77 72.22 -30.24
C GLY A 148 40.56 73.35 -29.59
N ALA A 149 41.55 73.03 -28.73
CA ALA A 149 42.54 73.99 -28.22
C ALA A 149 43.68 74.26 -29.22
N ALA A 150 43.78 73.48 -30.30
CA ALA A 150 44.86 73.56 -31.30
C ALA A 150 44.41 74.05 -32.69
N GLU A 151 43.17 74.55 -32.86
CA GLU A 151 42.72 75.13 -34.14
C GLU A 151 42.73 76.66 -34.11
N GLY A 152 43.95 77.20 -34.09
CA GLY A 152 44.27 78.45 -34.78
C GLY A 152 45.11 78.11 -36.00
N SER A 153 44.47 78.04 -37.17
CA SER A 153 45.07 78.01 -38.53
C SER A 153 45.41 76.64 -39.13
N GLN A 154 44.47 76.02 -39.87
CA GLN A 154 44.65 75.57 -41.27
C GLN A 154 43.35 74.97 -41.87
N PRO A 155 43.04 75.19 -43.17
CA PRO A 155 41.80 74.72 -43.82
C PRO A 155 41.78 73.20 -44.09
N PRO A 156 40.58 72.60 -44.32
CA PRO A 156 40.33 71.17 -44.18
C PRO A 156 40.98 70.32 -45.28
N GLN A 157 41.69 69.26 -44.89
CA GLN A 157 42.01 68.16 -45.80
C GLN A 157 40.79 67.28 -45.99
N THR A 158 40.48 67.00 -47.25
CA THR A 158 39.40 66.12 -47.70
C THR A 158 39.52 64.74 -47.07
N PHE A 159 38.58 64.40 -46.19
CA PHE A 159 38.36 63.03 -45.74
C PHE A 159 37.79 62.21 -46.91
N VAL A 160 38.58 61.28 -47.44
CA VAL A 160 38.11 60.26 -48.39
C VAL A 160 37.73 59.03 -47.56
N PRO A 161 36.45 58.61 -47.50
CA PRO A 161 36.08 57.42 -46.75
C PRO A 161 36.67 56.18 -47.42
N PRO A 162 37.20 55.20 -46.66
CA PRO A 162 37.54 53.90 -47.22
C PRO A 162 36.24 53.18 -47.63
N THR A 163 36.13 52.83 -48.90
CA THR A 163 35.09 51.95 -49.44
C THR A 163 35.11 50.63 -48.68
N PRO A 164 33.98 50.16 -48.12
CA PRO A 164 33.94 48.87 -47.45
C PRO A 164 34.12 47.75 -48.47
N ALA A 165 35.15 46.93 -48.28
CA ALA A 165 35.26 45.65 -48.96
C ALA A 165 34.06 44.79 -48.52
N ARG A 166 33.16 44.48 -49.47
CA ARG A 166 32.12 43.46 -49.27
C ARG A 166 32.83 42.12 -49.14
N GLU A 167 32.95 41.63 -47.92
CA GLU A 167 33.26 40.24 -47.64
C GLU A 167 32.03 39.42 -48.07
N THR A 168 32.18 38.68 -49.18
CA THR A 168 31.18 37.73 -49.64
C THR A 168 31.10 36.59 -48.64
N VAL A 169 29.98 36.48 -47.94
CA VAL A 169 29.63 35.30 -47.16
C VAL A 169 29.29 34.18 -48.16
N ASP A 170 30.20 33.23 -48.34
CA ASP A 170 29.90 31.95 -48.99
C ASP A 170 28.94 31.16 -48.09
N VAL A 171 27.66 31.17 -48.43
CA VAL A 171 26.69 30.21 -47.91
C VAL A 171 26.76 28.97 -48.79
N GLU A 172 27.79 28.16 -48.61
CA GLU A 172 27.82 26.82 -49.20
C GLU A 172 27.07 25.84 -48.29
N ASN A 173 25.85 25.56 -48.72
CA ASN A 173 24.95 24.56 -48.20
C ASN A 173 25.55 23.15 -48.41
N LYS A 174 25.77 22.40 -47.33
CA LYS A 174 25.79 20.92 -47.36
C LYS A 174 24.96 20.34 -46.22
N GLN A 175 23.65 20.25 -46.50
CA GLN A 175 22.85 19.10 -46.10
C GLN A 175 23.46 17.80 -46.69
N GLN A 176 23.32 16.70 -45.94
CA GLN A 176 23.75 15.32 -46.20
C GLN A 176 25.12 14.95 -45.63
N GLU A 177 25.12 14.42 -44.41
CA GLU A 177 25.48 13.01 -44.18
C GLU A 177 25.03 12.53 -42.78
N LYS A 178 24.24 11.43 -42.79
CA LYS A 178 24.21 10.35 -41.78
C LYS A 178 23.54 10.68 -40.44
N GLU A 179 22.30 10.28 -40.14
CA GLU A 179 21.76 8.90 -40.11
C GLU A 179 22.83 7.81 -39.97
N THR A 180 22.76 7.08 -38.85
CA THR A 180 23.60 5.95 -38.42
C THR A 180 24.77 6.30 -37.50
N ARG A 181 24.48 6.54 -36.22
CA ARG A 181 24.87 5.60 -35.15
C ARG A 181 24.14 5.87 -33.84
#